data_AF-A0AA38IT39-F1
#
_entry.id   AF-A0AA38IT39-F1
#
_cell.length_a   1.000
_cell.length_b   1.000
_cell.length_c   1.000
_cell.angle_alpha   90.00
_cell.angle_beta   90.00
_cell.angle_gamma   90.00
#
_symmetry.space_group_name_H-M   'P 1'
#
loop_
_entity.id
_entity.type
_entity.pdbx_description
1 polymer ?
#
loop_
_entity_poly.entity_id
_entity_poly.type
_entity_poly.pdbx_seq_one_letter_code
_entity_poly.pdbx_strand_id
1 'polypeptide(L)'
;MYYSRTEDYIYGLETINSNSITEHPKVANKMACFVANGLSASFTIVTGYFFHSSMQASDFHSLTLQVIKLLTDWGFMVFCIVTDNHPSNVALFQETCVEEL
;
A
#
# COMPACT_ATOMS: atom_id res chain seq x y z
N MET A 1 -5.09 20.19 14.46
CA MET A 1 -5.52 18.78 14.34
C MET A 1 -4.68 18.00 15.34
N TYR A 2 -5.27 17.52 16.44
CA TYR A 2 -4.54 16.75 17.46
C TYR A 2 -4.53 15.30 17.01
N TYR A 3 -3.33 14.79 16.71
CA TYR A 3 -3.12 13.37 16.47
C TYR A 3 -3.44 12.59 17.76
N SER A 4 -4.39 11.66 17.68
CA SER A 4 -4.76 10.77 18.79
C SER A 4 -4.29 9.35 18.51
N ARG A 5 -3.41 8.85 19.38
CA ARG A 5 -2.84 7.50 19.30
C ARG A 5 -3.88 6.39 19.48
N THR A 6 -5.07 6.71 19.98
CA THR A 6 -6.19 5.77 20.11
C THR A 6 -6.91 5.50 18.79
N GLU A 7 -6.62 6.28 17.75
CA GLU A 7 -7.19 6.11 16.40
C GLU A 7 -6.26 5.30 15.47
N ASP A 8 -5.08 4.90 15.95
CA ASP A 8 -4.18 3.99 15.23
C ASP A 8 -4.81 2.58 15.17
N TYR A 9 -5.54 2.29 14.10
CA TYR A 9 -5.98 0.94 13.79
C TYR A 9 -4.81 0.14 13.19
N ILE A 10 -4.32 -0.87 13.92
CA ILE A 10 -3.35 -1.84 13.40
C ILE A 10 -4.08 -2.83 12.50
N TYR A 11 -4.03 -2.60 11.19
CA TYR A 11 -4.38 -3.62 10.20
C TYR A 11 -3.16 -4.55 10.02
N GLY A 12 -3.18 -5.69 10.71
CA GLY A 12 -2.06 -6.65 10.68
C GLY A 12 -2.31 -7.99 11.36
N LEU A 13 -3.47 -8.18 12.00
CA LEU A 13 -3.99 -9.51 12.27
C LEU A 13 -4.94 -9.82 11.11
N GLU A 14 -4.45 -10.48 10.06
CA GLU A 14 -5.35 -11.25 9.20
C GLU A 14 -6.21 -12.09 10.13
N THR A 15 -7.52 -11.91 10.01
CA THR A 15 -8.53 -12.67 10.74
C THR A 15 -8.21 -14.15 10.54
N ILE A 16 -7.61 -14.76 11.56
CA ILE A 16 -7.42 -16.21 11.62
C ILE A 16 -8.83 -16.78 11.56
N ASN A 17 -9.24 -17.23 10.38
CA ASN A 17 -10.35 -18.16 10.25
C ASN A 17 -9.98 -19.33 11.15
N SER A 18 -10.69 -19.40 12.26
CA SER A 18 -10.50 -20.36 13.33
C SER A 18 -10.77 -21.73 12.73
N ASN A 19 -9.73 -22.53 12.47
CA ASN A 19 -9.80 -24.00 12.40
C ASN A 19 -8.46 -24.75 12.29
N SER A 20 -7.28 -24.13 12.39
CA SER A 20 -6.01 -24.89 12.43
C SER A 20 -4.93 -24.26 13.33
N ILE A 21 -4.81 -24.76 14.55
CA ILE A 21 -3.86 -24.30 15.60
C ILE A 21 -2.44 -24.89 15.38
N THR A 22 -2.07 -25.27 14.15
CA THR A 22 -0.81 -26.00 13.88
C THR A 22 0.21 -25.28 13.00
N GLU A 23 -0.04 -24.03 12.60
CA GLU A 23 0.94 -23.25 11.85
C GLU A 23 1.43 -22.07 12.69
N HIS A 24 2.76 -21.94 12.83
CA HIS A 24 3.37 -20.77 13.47
C HIS A 24 2.80 -19.49 12.83
N PRO A 25 2.42 -18.47 13.63
CA PRO A 25 1.88 -17.24 13.08
C PRO A 25 2.88 -16.65 12.09
N LYS A 26 2.48 -16.53 10.82
CA LYS A 26 3.31 -15.93 9.78
C LYS A 26 3.35 -14.43 10.01
N VAL A 27 4.37 -13.98 10.74
CA VAL A 27 4.57 -12.56 11.04
C VAL A 27 4.88 -11.78 9.77
N ALA A 28 4.29 -10.60 9.65
CA ALA A 28 4.70 -9.64 8.63
C ALA A 28 6.16 -9.22 8.89
N ASN A 29 6.98 -9.26 7.85
CA ASN A 29 8.40 -8.87 7.91
C ASN A 29 8.73 -7.68 6.98
N LYS A 30 7.72 -7.19 6.24
CA LYS A 30 7.83 -6.07 5.31
C LYS A 30 6.62 -5.15 5.46
N MET A 31 6.79 -3.91 5.02
CA MET A 31 5.75 -2.89 5.02
C MET A 31 5.80 -2.14 3.69
N ALA A 32 4.67 -2.11 2.98
CA ALA A 32 4.46 -1.19 1.88
C ALA A 32 3.92 0.14 2.44
N CYS A 33 4.57 1.24 2.10
CA CYS A 33 4.20 2.58 2.55
C CYS A 33 3.94 3.46 1.32
N PHE A 34 2.74 3.99 1.23
CA PHE A 34 2.35 4.93 0.18
C PHE A 34 2.36 6.35 0.73
N VAL A 35 2.98 7.25 -0.03
CA VAL A 35 3.14 8.66 0.32
C VAL A 35 2.73 9.50 -0.87
N ALA A 36 1.84 10.47 -0.66
CA ALA A 36 1.52 11.48 -1.65
C ALA A 36 2.33 12.74 -1.40
N ASN A 37 2.97 13.24 -2.46
CA ASN A 37 3.75 14.46 -2.46
C ASN A 37 3.12 15.47 -3.41
N GLY A 38 2.89 16.69 -2.92
CA GLY A 38 2.26 17.75 -3.69
C GLY A 38 3.22 18.42 -4.67
N LEU A 39 2.84 18.45 -5.94
CA LEU A 39 3.61 19.13 -6.99
C LEU A 39 3.31 20.64 -7.09
N SER A 40 2.02 21.01 -7.05
CA SER A 40 1.59 22.42 -7.16
C SER A 40 1.61 23.16 -5.83
N ALA A 41 1.46 22.44 -4.72
CA ALA A 41 1.52 22.97 -3.36
C ALA A 41 2.38 22.03 -2.53
N SER A 42 3.26 22.58 -1.70
CA SER A 42 4.16 21.76 -0.89
C SER A 42 3.38 21.05 0.22
N PHE A 43 3.26 19.73 0.10
CA PHE A 43 2.76 18.86 1.16
C PHE A 43 3.35 17.45 1.01
N THR A 44 3.38 16.72 2.12
CA THR A 44 3.70 15.29 2.12
C THR A 44 2.79 14.60 3.11
N ILE A 45 2.03 13.62 2.65
CA ILE A 45 1.09 12.86 3.48
C ILE A 45 1.28 11.37 3.26
N VAL A 46 1.20 10.59 4.34
CA VAL A 46 1.13 9.13 4.25
C VAL A 46 -0.29 8.76 3.85
N THR A 47 -0.43 8.04 2.74
CA THR A 47 -1.74 7.64 2.20
C THR A 47 -2.13 6.23 2.61
N GLY A 48 -1.16 5.40 3.01
CA GLY A 48 -1.43 4.08 3.56
C GLY A 48 -0.17 3.34 3.97
N TYR A 49 -0.32 2.43 4.93
CA TYR A 49 0.70 1.46 5.33
C TYR A 49 0.09 0.06 5.34
N PHE A 50 0.81 -0.91 4.77
CA PHE A 50 0.34 -2.29 4.63
C PHE A 50 1.45 -3.24 5.05
N PHE A 51 1.24 -3.94 6.16
CA PHE A 51 2.17 -4.95 6.65
C PHE A 51 1.96 -6.27 5.89
N HIS A 52 3.04 -6.87 5.41
CA HIS A 52 2.98 -8.14 4.68
C HIS A 52 4.21 -9.01 4.93
N SER A 53 4.05 -10.33 4.78
CA SER A 53 5.14 -11.31 4.85
C SER A 53 5.69 -11.64 3.44
N SER A 54 4.79 -11.65 2.47
CA SER A 54 5.04 -11.80 1.04
C SER A 54 3.83 -11.22 0.32
N MET A 55 4.05 -10.35 -0.65
CA MET A 55 2.99 -9.77 -1.47
C MET A 55 3.34 -10.10 -2.92
N GLN A 56 2.39 -10.69 -3.64
CA GLN A 56 2.58 -10.95 -5.07
C GLN A 56 2.53 -9.65 -5.85
N ALA A 57 3.13 -9.62 -7.04
CA ALA A 57 3.14 -8.45 -7.90
C ALA A 57 1.70 -7.97 -8.21
N SER A 58 0.82 -8.90 -8.60
CA SER A 58 -0.60 -8.65 -8.86
C SER A 58 -1.37 -8.02 -7.70
N ASP A 59 -1.09 -8.48 -6.47
CA ASP A 59 -1.73 -7.97 -5.26
C ASP A 59 -1.22 -6.55 -4.97
N PHE A 60 0.09 -6.34 -5.15
CA PHE A 60 0.72 -5.03 -4.97
C PHE A 60 0.27 -4.02 -6.04
N HIS A 61 0.04 -4.49 -7.27
CA HIS A 61 -0.55 -3.71 -8.35
C HIS A 61 -1.98 -3.30 -8.04
N SER A 62 -2.82 -4.27 -7.66
CA SER A 62 -4.20 -4.00 -7.25
C SER A 62 -4.27 -3.02 -6.08
N LEU A 63 -3.38 -3.16 -5.10
CA LEU A 63 -3.27 -2.25 -3.96
C LEU A 63 -2.87 -0.84 -4.40
N THR A 64 -1.90 -0.73 -5.30
CA THR A 64 -1.44 0.55 -5.84
C THR A 64 -2.58 1.28 -6.58
N LEU A 65 -3.33 0.57 -7.43
CA LEU A 65 -4.49 1.13 -8.13
C LEU A 65 -5.60 1.58 -7.16
N GLN A 66 -5.84 0.83 -6.07
CA GLN A 66 -6.79 1.24 -5.03
C GLN A 66 -6.36 2.54 -4.33
N VAL A 67 -5.08 2.69 -4.02
CA VAL A 67 -4.54 3.92 -3.42
C VAL A 67 -4.68 5.10 -4.39
N ILE A 68 -4.38 4.91 -5.68
CA ILE A 68 -4.55 5.95 -6.70
C ILE A 68 -6.02 6.35 -6.82
N LYS A 69 -6.92 5.37 -6.90
CA LYS A 69 -8.37 5.61 -6.95
C LYS A 69 -8.84 6.41 -5.75
N LEU A 70 -8.40 6.05 -4.54
CA LEU A 70 -8.75 6.78 -3.31
C LEU A 70 -8.29 8.25 -3.37
N LEU A 71 -7.07 8.50 -3.86
CA LEU A 71 -6.56 9.86 -4.06
C LEU A 71 -7.40 10.63 -5.08
N THR A 72 -7.79 9.98 -6.17
CA THR A 72 -8.68 10.58 -7.18
C THR A 72 -10.06 10.89 -6.63
N ASP A 73 -10.64 9.99 -5.84
CA ASP A 73 -11.93 10.19 -5.18
C ASP A 73 -11.88 11.36 -4.16
N TRP A 74 -10.70 11.64 -3.59
CA TRP A 74 -10.45 12.82 -2.76
C TRP A 74 -10.13 14.11 -3.54
N GLY A 75 -10.13 14.05 -4.87
CA GLY A 75 -9.91 15.21 -5.74
C GLY A 75 -8.45 15.47 -6.10
N PHE A 76 -7.53 14.54 -5.81
CA PHE A 76 -6.14 14.63 -6.27
C PHE A 76 -5.96 14.01 -7.64
N MET A 77 -5.15 14.65 -8.49
CA MET A 77 -4.66 14.07 -9.74
C MET A 77 -3.27 13.48 -9.51
N VAL A 78 -3.13 12.17 -9.74
CA VAL A 78 -1.84 11.47 -9.63
C VAL A 78 -1.12 11.54 -10.98
N PHE A 79 0.02 12.24 -11.03
CA PHE A 79 0.80 12.42 -12.26
C PHE A 79 1.84 11.32 -12.48
N CYS A 80 2.44 10.82 -11.40
CA CYS A 80 3.47 9.79 -11.48
C CYS A 80 3.54 9.00 -10.18
N ILE A 81 4.06 7.78 -10.30
CA ILE A 81 4.41 6.91 -9.18
C ILE A 81 5.93 6.82 -9.15
N VAL A 82 6.52 6.92 -7.97
CA VAL A 82 7.97 6.82 -7.76
C VAL A 82 8.25 5.74 -6.74
N THR A 83 9.14 4.81 -7.08
CA THR A 83 9.58 3.72 -6.21
C THR A 83 11.09 3.53 -6.32
N ASP A 84 11.68 2.69 -5.45
CA ASP A 84 13.04 2.20 -5.65
C ASP A 84 13.10 1.06 -6.69
N ASN A 85 14.30 0.52 -6.92
CA ASN A 85 14.57 -0.59 -7.84
C ASN A 85 14.38 -1.98 -7.20
N HIS A 86 13.64 -2.10 -6.09
CA HIS A 86 13.36 -3.40 -5.49
C HIS A 86 12.55 -4.28 -6.48
N PRO A 87 12.82 -5.60 -6.57
CA PRO A 87 12.17 -6.47 -7.57
C PRO A 87 10.65 -6.42 -7.58
N SER A 88 10.01 -6.27 -6.41
CA SER A 88 8.55 -6.11 -6.30
C SER A 88 8.02 -4.84 -6.99
N ASN A 89 8.78 -3.75 -6.94
CA ASN A 89 8.42 -2.49 -7.59
C ASN A 89 8.67 -2.55 -9.11
N VAL A 90 9.72 -3.25 -9.52
CA VAL A 90 9.95 -3.51 -10.95
C VAL A 90 8.81 -4.36 -11.52
N ALA A 91 8.38 -5.40 -10.80
CA ALA A 91 7.26 -6.24 -11.21
C ALA A 91 5.93 -5.46 -11.26
N LEU A 92 5.68 -4.57 -10.29
CA LEU A 92 4.54 -3.65 -10.30
C LEU A 92 4.45 -2.87 -11.62
N PHE A 93 5.54 -2.20 -12.01
CA PHE A 93 5.55 -1.41 -13.25
C PHE A 93 5.45 -2.25 -14.51
N GLN A 94 5.97 -3.48 -14.49
CA GLN A 94 5.80 -4.40 -15.61
C GLN A 94 4.33 -4.78 -15.81
N GLU A 95 3.57 -4.98 -14.74
CA GLU A 95 2.12 -5.21 -14.82
C GLU A 95 1.36 -3.95 -15.29
N THR A 96 1.75 -2.77 -14.81
CA THR A 96 1.11 -1.49 -15.23
C THR A 96 1.40 -1.14 -16.70
N CYS A 97 2.53 -1.55 -17.26
CA CYS A 97 2.80 -1.37 -18.69
C CYS A 97 1.91 -2.24 -19.59
N VAL A 98 1.26 -3.27 -19.05
CA VAL A 98 0.35 -4.16 -19.79
C VAL A 98 -1.10 -3.65 -19.75
N GLU A 99 -1.47 -2.89 -18.71
CA GLU A 99 -2.78 -2.25 -18.57
C GLU A 99 -2.65 -0.75 -18.88
N GLU A 100 -3.07 -0.31 -20.07
CA GLU A 100 -3.17 1.13 -20.36
C GLU A 100 -4.13 1.78 -19.34
N LEU A 101 -3.57 2.64 -18.46
CA LEU A 101 -4.28 3.46 -17.46
C LEU A 101 -5.25 4.47 -18.11
#